data_AF-A0A934DVQ9-F1
#
_entry.id   AF-A0A934DVQ9-F1
#
_cell.length_a   1.000
_cell.length_b   1.000
_cell.length_c   1.000
_cell.angle_alpha   90.00
_cell.angle_beta   90.00
_cell.angle_gamma   90.00
#
_symmetry.space_group_name_H-M   'P 1'
#
loop_
_entity.id
_entity.type
_entity.pdbx_description
1 polymer ?
#
loop_
_entity_poly.entity_id
_entity_poly.type
_entity_poly.pdbx_seq_one_letter_code
_entity_poly.pdbx_strand_id
1 'polypeptide(L)' 'MPGIKVKLVSSRAARSKDQLATLKGLGLYKFGQERILPDNPSTLGMCEKLKHMVSWERVSEAPPASMTKARRSKKQEAQA' A
#
# COMPACT_ATOMS: atom_id res chain seq x y z
N MET A 1 -9.88 -6.07 13.76
CA MET A 1 -8.91 -5.00 14.07
C MET A 1 -9.21 -3.84 13.14
N PRO A 2 -9.19 -2.58 13.61
CA PRO A 2 -9.31 -1.43 12.73
C PRO A 2 -8.13 -1.43 11.74
N GLY A 3 -8.44 -1.16 10.48
CA GLY A 3 -7.46 -1.00 9.42
C GLY A 3 -7.16 0.46 9.16
N ILE A 4 -5.99 0.75 8.61
CA ILE A 4 -5.65 2.03 8.03
C ILE A 4 -5.55 1.82 6.53
N LYS A 5 -6.40 2.52 5.77
CA LYS A 5 -6.28 2.60 4.32
C LYS A 5 -5.27 3.68 3.98
N VAL A 6 -4.23 3.30 3.25
CA VAL A 6 -3.09 4.15 2.90
C VAL A 6 -3.01 4.28 1.39
N LYS A 7 -2.95 5.53 0.88
CA LYS A 7 -2.87 5.89 -0.53
C LYS A 7 -1.64 6.71 -0.83
N LEU A 8 -0.92 6.35 -1.90
CA LEU A 8 0.17 7.18 -2.41
C LEU A 8 -0.39 8.32 -3.29
N VAL A 9 -0.31 9.56 -2.79
CA VAL A 9 -0.82 10.77 -3.47
C VAL A 9 0.27 11.58 -4.17
N SER A 10 1.55 11.34 -3.88
CA SER A 10 2.69 11.96 -4.56
C SER A 10 3.60 10.92 -5.20
N SER A 11 4.24 11.29 -6.31
CA SER A 11 5.23 10.43 -6.96
C SER A 11 6.44 10.12 -6.06
N ARG A 12 6.99 8.92 -6.24
CA ARG A 12 8.22 8.41 -5.62
C ARG A 12 9.49 8.93 -6.29
N ALA A 13 9.40 9.42 -7.52
CA ALA A 13 10.57 9.91 -8.24
C ALA A 13 11.19 11.11 -7.51
N ALA A 14 12.53 11.21 -7.53
CA ALA A 14 13.29 12.27 -6.86
C ALA A 14 13.09 12.40 -5.33
N ARG A 15 12.72 11.31 -4.65
CA ARG A 15 12.61 11.26 -3.19
C ARG A 15 13.85 10.66 -2.55
N SER A 16 14.09 10.98 -1.28
CA SER A 16 15.26 10.49 -0.56
C SER A 16 15.23 8.97 -0.42
N LYS A 17 16.41 8.35 -0.28
CA LYS A 17 16.55 6.89 -0.15
C LYS A 17 15.72 6.35 1.03
N ASP A 18 15.63 7.10 2.12
CA ASP A 18 14.87 6.72 3.32
C ASP A 18 13.35 6.75 3.07
N GLN A 19 12.87 7.76 2.33
CA GLN A 19 11.46 7.84 1.94
C GLN A 19 11.10 6.68 1.02
N LEU A 20 11.98 6.34 0.06
CA LEU A 20 11.80 5.21 -0.83
C LEU A 20 11.78 3.87 -0.09
N ALA A 21 12.61 3.70 0.95
CA ALA A 21 12.63 2.53 1.80
C ALA A 21 11.36 2.41 2.64
N THR A 22 10.89 3.52 3.22
CA THR A 22 9.65 3.56 4.01
C THR A 22 8.44 3.19 3.14
N LEU A 23 8.34 3.74 1.92
CA LEU A 23 7.27 3.40 0.98
C LEU A 23 7.38 1.95 0.46
N LYS A 24 8.59 1.39 0.36
CA LYS A 24 8.78 -0.04 0.08
C LYS A 24 8.27 -0.91 1.23
N GLY A 25 8.52 -0.52 2.49
CA GLY A 25 8.00 -1.18 3.68
C GLY A 25 6.47 -1.19 3.75
N LEU A 26 5.84 -0.08 3.36
CA LEU A 26 4.38 0.01 3.23
C LEU A 26 3.83 -0.70 1.98
N GLY A 27 4.69 -1.15 1.06
CA GLY A 27 4.30 -1.85 -0.17
C GLY A 27 3.60 -0.97 -1.21
N LEU A 28 3.86 0.34 -1.20
CA LEU A 28 3.32 1.33 -2.13
C LEU A 28 4.32 1.61 -3.25
N TYR A 29 4.12 1.03 -4.43
CA TYR A 29 5.05 1.17 -5.56
C TYR A 29 4.53 2.11 -6.64
N LYS A 30 3.21 2.11 -6.90
CA LYS A 30 2.59 2.89 -7.97
C LYS A 30 1.87 4.11 -7.41
N PHE A 31 1.86 5.19 -8.19
CA PHE A 31 1.04 6.37 -7.90
C PHE A 31 -0.44 5.99 -7.82
N GLY A 32 -1.15 6.51 -6.82
CA GLY A 32 -2.56 6.19 -6.58
C GLY A 32 -2.81 4.78 -6.03
N GLN A 33 -1.78 3.99 -5.74
CA GLN A 33 -1.95 2.68 -5.13
C GLN A 33 -2.49 2.83 -3.71
N GLU A 34 -3.48 2.00 -3.39
CA GLU A 34 -4.14 1.95 -2.09
C GLU A 34 -3.89 0.61 -1.42
N ARG A 35 -3.66 0.60 -0.11
CA ARG A 35 -3.54 -0.61 0.71
C ARG A 35 -4.14 -0.44 2.09
N ILE A 36 -4.77 -1.50 2.59
CA ILE A 36 -5.27 -1.55 3.95
C ILE A 36 -4.20 -2.26 4.80
N LEU A 37 -3.67 -1.55 5.78
CA LEU A 37 -2.69 -2.02 6.75
C LEU A 37 -3.32 -2.11 8.14
N PRO A 38 -2.78 -2.92 9.05
CA PRO A 38 -3.25 -2.92 10.45
C PRO A 38 -2.93 -1.58 11.13
N ASP A 39 -3.85 -1.10 11.98
CA ASP A 39 -3.61 0.07 12.83
C ASP A 39 -2.59 -0.28 13.93
N ASN A 40 -1.32 0.02 13.68
CA ASN A 40 -0.23 -0.14 14.63
C ASN A 40 0.62 1.14 14.70
N PRO A 41 1.28 1.43 15.84
CA PRO A 41 2.06 2.66 16.01
C PRO A 41 3.20 2.77 14.99
N SER A 42 3.74 1.63 14.53
CA SER A 42 4.79 1.62 13.50
C SER A 42 4.28 2.13 12.15
N THR A 43 3.08 1.73 11.72
CA THR A 43 2.44 2.15 10.47
C THR A 43 2.06 3.61 10.54
N LEU A 44 1.55 4.07 11.69
CA LEU A 44 1.28 5.47 11.95
C LEU A 44 2.55 6.32 11.86
N GLY A 45 3.64 5.92 12.53
CA GLY A 45 4.92 6.62 12.46
C GLY A 45 5.50 6.68 11.03
N MET A 46 5.35 5.62 10.25
CA MET A 46 5.73 5.63 8.83
C MET A 46 4.86 6.60 8.00
N CYS A 47 3.55 6.66 8.29
CA CYS A 47 2.63 7.59 7.63
C CYS A 47 2.92 9.04 8.00
N GLU A 48 3.23 9.34 9.27
CA GLU A 48 3.61 10.67 9.75
C GLU A 48 4.90 11.17 9.09
N LYS A 49 5.91 10.31 8.99
CA LYS A 49 7.16 10.63 8.28
C LYS A 49 6.92 11.01 6.82
N LEU A 50 5.87 10.44 6.21
CA LEU A 50 5.51 10.63 4.81
C LEU A 50 4.20 11.42 4.61
N LYS A 51 3.81 12.26 5.58
CA LYS A 51 2.53 13.00 5.58
C LYS A 51 2.21 13.77 4.30
N HIS A 52 3.23 14.19 3.56
CA HIS A 52 3.11 14.95 2.31
C HIS A 52 3.05 14.06 1.06
N MET A 53 3.37 12.77 1.20
CA MET A 53 3.35 11.80 0.09
C MET A 53 2.17 10.83 0.17
N VAL A 54 1.66 10.63 1.38
CA VAL A 54 0.72 9.56 1.70
C VAL A 54 -0.51 10.18 2.35
N SER A 55 -1.69 9.81 1.85
CA SER A 55 -2.97 10.07 2.48
C SER A 55 -3.43 8.78 3.16
N TRP A 56 -3.92 8.87 4.39
CA TRP A 56 -4.42 7.71 5.11
C TRP A 56 -5.74 8.01 5.80
N GLU A 57 -6.58 6.97 5.89
CA GLU A 57 -7.91 7.01 6.49
C GLU A 57 -8.09 5.78 7.38
N ARG A 58 -8.68 5.95 8.57
CA ARG A 58 -8.99 4.83 9.46
C ARG A 58 -10.27 4.17 8.99
N VAL A 59 -10.21 2.88 8.68
CA VAL A 59 -11.32 2.08 8.16
C VAL A 59 -11.64 0.96 9.15
N SER A 60 -12.93 0.79 9.46
CA SER A 60 -13.41 -0.26 10.39
C SER A 60 -13.41 -1.66 9.76
N GLU A 61 -13.35 -1.73 8.44
CA GLU A 61 -13.39 -2.98 7.67
C GLU A 61 -12.06 -3.75 7.75
N ALA A 62 -12.17 -5.06 7.97
CA ALA A 62 -11.02 -5.96 7.98
C ALA A 62 -10.27 -5.86 6.64
N PRO A 63 -8.92 -5.88 6.65
CA PRO A 63 -8.13 -5.87 5.43
C PRO A 63 -8.64 -7.00 4.51
N PRO A 64 -9.09 -6.71 3.27
CA PRO A 64 -9.65 -7.72 2.40
C PRO A 64 -8.61 -8.83 2.27
N ALA A 65 -9.01 -10.07 2.57
CA ALA A 65 -8.15 -11.23 2.71
C ALA A 65 -7.38 -11.64 1.43
N SER A 66 -7.37 -10.81 0.38
CA SER A 66 -6.74 -11.12 -0.91
C SER A 66 -6.22 -9.87 -1.64
N MET A 67 -5.02 -9.40 -1.28
CA MET A 67 -4.27 -8.47 -2.16
C MET A 67 -2.79 -8.84 -2.34
N THR A 68 -2.40 -10.07 -1.98
CA THR A 68 -1.11 -10.65 -2.39
C THR A 68 -1.25 -11.17 -3.81
N LYS A 69 -1.10 -10.28 -4.80
CA LYS A 69 -1.10 -10.58 -6.25
C LYS A 69 -2.30 -11.46 -6.68
N ALA A 70 -3.20 -10.88 -7.48
CA ALA A 70 -3.70 -11.65 -8.62
C ALA A 70 -2.45 -12.15 -9.37
N ARG A 71 -2.04 -13.40 -9.12
CA ARG A 71 -1.25 -14.16 -10.08
C ARG A 71 -2.07 -14.06 -11.34
N ARG A 72 -1.54 -13.35 -12.32
CA ARG A 72 -2.07 -13.30 -13.68
C ARG A 72 -2.11 -14.76 -14.15
N SER A 73 -3.24 -15.44 -13.98
CA SER A 73 -3.50 -16.75 -14.54
C SER A 73 -3.67 -16.55 -16.05
N LYS A 74 -2.55 -16.44 -16.77
CA LYS A 74 -2.56 -16.62 -18.22
C LYS A 74 -2.27 -18.10 -18.50
N LYS A 75 -3.30 -18.94 -18.33
CA LYS A 75 -3.36 -20.28 -18.94
C LYS A 75 -4.78 -20.87 -18.86
N GLN A 76 -5.67 -20.43 -19.75
CA GLN A 76 -6.88 -21.12 -20.23
C GLN A 76 -7.02 -20.63 -21.69
N GLU A 77 -7.13 -21.43 -22.74
CA GLU A 77 -7.38 -22.86 -22.96
C GLU A 77 -6.65 -23.26 -24.24
N ALA A 78 -6.04 -24.44 -24.25
CA ALA A 78 -5.97 -25.25 -25.45
C ALA A 78 -7.22 -26.13 -25.39
N GLN A 79 -8.09 -26.04 -26.40
CA GLN A 79 -9.20 -26.96 -26.57
C GLN A 79 -9.32 -27.25 -28.06
N ALA A 80 -9.13 -28.55 -28.37
CA ALA A 80 -9.46 -29.33 -29.57
C ALA A 80 -9.16 -28.71 -30.95
#